data_AF-X1RTH0-F1
#
_entry.id   AF-X1RTH0-F1
#
_cell.length_a   1.000
_cell.length_b   1.000
_cell.length_c   1.000
_cell.angle_alpha   90.00
_cell.angle_beta   90.00
_cell.angle_gamma   90.00
#
_symmetry.space_group_name_H-M   'P 1'
#
loop_
_entity.id
_entity.type
_entity.pdbx_description
1 polymer ?
#
loop_
_entity_poly.entity_id
_entity_poly.type
_entity_poly.pdbx_seq_one_letter_code
_entity_poly.pdbx_strand_id
1 'polypeptide(L)'
;AICEFIERYFDIDWDNTIDLSQRLKPTEFGYRSIHYIVKFKPGVFPTKDIDVEIPEEVFDLKAEVQVRTVLEHAWADTAHLMSYKGAFRIPDKWERELAGVAAVLEGADSSFARIQAGLQRYAASYGAYMTEEQMRDEIDNLEIILEHDPGNAELAARIGKLAITLGDWQKAIDVLSKYVDSEYQPVLRELGIAMCKLHKANPDTPEYRQGQKYLEAASMPPNRDSDAIASLAGTWKGIDDD
;
A
#
# COMPACT_ATOMS: atom_id res chain seq x y z
N ALA A 1 1.37 0.52 -8.14
CA ALA A 1 2.60 1.29 -7.87
C ALA A 1 3.62 1.21 -9.01
N ILE A 2 4.48 0.18 -9.11
CA ILE A 2 5.57 0.17 -10.12
C ILE A 2 5.06 0.11 -11.57
N CYS A 3 4.10 -0.77 -11.89
CA CYS A 3 3.50 -0.81 -13.22
C CYS A 3 2.85 0.53 -13.60
N GLU A 4 2.05 1.11 -12.71
CA GLU A 4 1.41 2.42 -12.92
C GLU A 4 2.44 3.53 -13.13
N PHE A 5 3.56 3.51 -12.39
CA PHE A 5 4.66 4.44 -12.62
C PHE A 5 5.22 4.29 -14.03
N ILE A 6 5.52 3.06 -14.48
CA ILE A 6 6.02 2.82 -15.83
C ILE A 6 5.02 3.33 -16.88
N GLU A 7 3.75 2.98 -16.75
CA GLU A 7 2.65 3.41 -17.64
C GLU A 7 2.47 4.92 -17.70
N ARG A 8 2.65 5.60 -16.57
CA ARG A 8 2.52 7.06 -16.48
C ARG A 8 3.70 7.76 -17.15
N TYR A 9 4.93 7.37 -16.81
CA TYR A 9 6.13 8.14 -17.15
C TYR A 9 6.81 7.75 -18.46
N PHE A 10 6.52 6.56 -19.01
CA PHE A 10 7.11 6.09 -20.26
C PHE A 10 6.06 5.94 -21.37
N ASP A 11 6.52 6.01 -22.62
CA ASP A 11 5.70 5.65 -23.78
C ASP A 11 5.80 4.13 -23.98
N ILE A 12 4.67 3.43 -23.88
CA ILE A 12 4.62 1.98 -23.90
C ILE A 12 4.23 1.50 -25.30
N ASP A 13 5.07 0.65 -25.86
CA ASP A 13 4.74 -0.14 -27.03
C ASP A 13 3.90 -1.34 -26.59
N TRP A 14 2.58 -1.16 -26.56
CA TRP A 14 1.63 -2.19 -26.14
C TRP A 14 1.58 -3.39 -27.08
N ASP A 15 1.91 -3.20 -28.36
CA ASP A 15 1.96 -4.30 -29.34
C ASP A 15 3.10 -5.28 -29.03
N ASN A 16 4.17 -4.80 -28.41
CA ASN A 16 5.35 -5.60 -28.05
C ASN A 16 5.47 -5.87 -26.54
N THR A 17 4.62 -5.26 -25.71
CA THR A 17 4.53 -5.55 -24.28
C THR A 17 3.91 -6.92 -24.05
N ILE A 18 4.52 -7.72 -23.16
CA ILE A 18 4.08 -9.09 -22.89
C ILE A 18 3.72 -9.24 -21.42
N ASP A 19 2.45 -9.52 -21.14
CA ASP A 19 2.01 -10.01 -19.84
C ASP A 19 1.99 -11.53 -19.85
N LEU A 20 3.05 -12.14 -19.33
CA LEU A 20 3.18 -13.60 -19.26
C LEU A 20 2.25 -14.20 -18.20
N SER A 21 1.82 -13.41 -17.21
CA SER A 21 0.87 -13.87 -16.20
C SER A 21 -0.50 -14.16 -16.80
N GLN A 22 -0.90 -13.46 -17.87
CA GLN A 22 -2.14 -13.70 -18.60
C GLN A 22 -2.07 -14.83 -19.61
N ARG A 23 -0.87 -15.30 -19.97
CA ARG A 23 -0.69 -16.40 -20.93
C ARG A 23 -0.88 -17.78 -20.31
N LEU A 24 -0.64 -17.89 -19.00
CA LEU A 24 -0.87 -19.13 -18.27
C LEU A 24 -2.38 -19.37 -18.16
N LYS A 25 -2.83 -20.57 -18.58
CA LYS A 25 -4.20 -20.97 -18.29
C LYS A 25 -4.38 -21.10 -16.77
N PRO A 26 -5.63 -21.00 -16.25
CA PRO A 26 -5.89 -21.21 -14.82
C PRO A 26 -5.39 -22.55 -14.25
N THR A 27 -5.16 -23.55 -15.11
CA THR A 27 -4.65 -24.88 -14.76
C THR A 27 -3.14 -25.04 -14.90
N GLU A 28 -2.43 -23.98 -15.29
CA GLU A 28 -0.99 -23.99 -15.56
C GLU A 28 -0.26 -23.15 -14.52
N PHE A 29 0.86 -23.68 -14.03
CA PHE A 29 1.78 -22.96 -13.14
C PHE A 29 3.09 -22.78 -13.86
N GLY A 30 3.68 -21.61 -13.75
CA GLY A 30 4.88 -21.31 -14.48
C GLY A 30 5.27 -19.85 -14.33
N TYR A 31 5.89 -19.37 -15.39
CA TYR A 31 6.52 -18.08 -15.38
C TYR A 31 5.52 -16.92 -15.41
N ARG A 32 5.54 -16.07 -14.38
CA ARG A 32 4.71 -14.87 -14.28
C ARG A 32 5.60 -13.63 -14.26
N SER A 33 5.29 -12.67 -15.11
CA SER A 33 5.97 -11.38 -15.21
C SER A 33 5.29 -10.50 -16.24
N ILE A 34 5.45 -9.19 -16.10
CA ILE A 34 5.06 -8.22 -17.11
C ILE A 34 6.33 -7.62 -17.71
N HIS A 35 6.45 -7.70 -19.03
CA HIS A 35 7.57 -7.17 -19.80
C HIS A 35 7.10 -5.96 -20.58
N TYR A 36 7.40 -4.77 -20.07
CA TYR A 36 7.08 -3.53 -20.77
C TYR A 36 8.16 -3.21 -21.79
N ILE A 37 7.75 -2.92 -23.02
CA ILE A 37 8.62 -2.28 -24.01
C ILE A 37 8.37 -0.78 -23.93
N VAL A 38 9.38 -0.05 -23.46
CA VAL A 38 9.26 1.37 -23.12
C VAL A 38 10.15 2.24 -24.00
N LYS A 39 9.71 3.46 -24.22
CA LYS A 39 10.51 4.59 -24.72
C LYS A 39 10.40 5.76 -23.75
N PHE A 40 11.44 6.59 -23.72
CA PHE A 40 11.36 7.86 -23.00
C PHE A 40 10.38 8.81 -23.69
N LYS A 41 9.60 9.53 -22.88
CA LYS A 41 8.73 10.63 -23.34
C LYS A 41 9.50 11.95 -23.27
N PRO A 42 9.63 12.71 -24.38
CA PRO A 42 10.25 14.04 -24.35
C PRO A 42 9.59 14.95 -23.30
N GLY A 43 10.41 15.64 -22.51
CA GLY A 43 9.95 16.62 -21.52
C GLY A 43 9.30 16.06 -20.25
N VAL A 44 9.37 14.74 -20.01
CA VAL A 44 8.86 14.13 -18.76
C VAL A 44 9.90 14.17 -17.64
N PHE A 45 11.15 13.88 -17.97
CA PHE A 45 12.28 13.96 -17.03
C PHE A 45 13.16 15.16 -17.40
N PRO A 46 13.80 15.82 -16.42
CA PRO A 46 13.72 15.56 -14.98
C PRO A 46 12.35 15.92 -14.38
N THR A 47 11.99 15.28 -13.27
CA THR A 47 10.80 15.61 -12.45
C THR A 47 11.25 16.20 -11.11
N LYS A 48 10.31 16.70 -10.30
CA LYS A 48 10.61 17.19 -8.94
C LYS A 48 11.38 16.16 -8.09
N ASP A 49 11.06 14.87 -8.27
CA ASP A 49 11.58 13.78 -7.44
C ASP A 49 12.72 13.00 -8.12
N ILE A 50 12.91 13.19 -9.42
CA ILE A 50 13.91 12.49 -10.25
C ILE A 50 14.65 13.52 -11.08
N ASP A 51 15.79 13.99 -10.57
CA ASP A 51 16.68 14.96 -11.23
C ASP A 51 17.68 14.25 -12.15
N VAL A 52 17.15 13.62 -13.20
CA VAL A 52 17.95 12.96 -14.25
C VAL A 52 17.56 13.54 -15.59
N GLU A 53 18.51 14.20 -16.25
CA GLU A 53 18.36 14.65 -17.62
C GLU A 53 18.59 13.49 -18.58
N ILE A 54 17.67 13.30 -19.53
CA ILE A 54 17.71 12.19 -20.48
C ILE A 54 18.42 12.66 -21.75
N PRO A 55 19.50 11.99 -22.19
CA PRO A 55 20.20 12.37 -23.42
C PRO A 55 19.29 12.31 -24.65
N GLU A 56 19.45 13.25 -25.58
CA GLU A 56 18.60 13.30 -26.78
C GLU A 56 18.69 12.02 -27.61
N GLU A 57 19.84 11.33 -27.60
CA GLU A 57 20.07 10.15 -28.44
C GLU A 57 19.27 8.92 -28.00
N VAL A 58 18.74 8.90 -26.77
CA VAL A 58 18.02 7.72 -26.24
C VAL A 58 16.51 7.79 -26.41
N PHE A 59 15.93 8.93 -26.80
CA PHE A 59 14.47 9.06 -26.95
C PHE A 59 13.89 8.15 -28.06
N ASP A 60 14.67 7.85 -29.09
CA ASP A 60 14.24 6.94 -30.16
C ASP A 60 14.50 5.46 -29.85
N LEU A 61 15.27 5.16 -28.81
CA LEU A 61 15.61 3.80 -28.41
C LEU A 61 14.49 3.17 -27.57
N LYS A 62 14.33 1.86 -27.73
CA LYS A 62 13.43 1.04 -26.90
C LYS A 62 14.24 0.32 -25.83
N ALA A 63 13.67 0.19 -24.65
CA ALA A 63 14.17 -0.65 -23.58
C ALA A 63 13.09 -1.63 -23.13
N GLU A 64 13.50 -2.79 -22.60
CA GLU A 64 12.60 -3.71 -21.94
C GLU A 64 12.73 -3.54 -20.42
N VAL A 65 11.60 -3.35 -19.74
CA VAL A 65 11.52 -3.30 -18.27
C VAL A 65 10.65 -4.46 -17.81
N GLN A 66 11.26 -5.38 -17.07
CA GLN A 66 10.57 -6.58 -16.58
C GLN A 66 10.24 -6.43 -15.10
N VAL A 67 8.96 -6.54 -14.75
CA VAL A 67 8.46 -6.48 -13.38
C VAL A 67 8.17 -7.89 -12.89
N ARG A 68 8.78 -8.26 -11.75
CA ARG A 68 8.73 -9.61 -11.15
C ARG A 68 8.91 -9.55 -9.62
N THR A 69 8.39 -10.54 -8.91
CA THR A 69 8.82 -10.85 -7.55
C THR A 69 10.22 -11.49 -7.56
N VAL A 70 10.86 -11.54 -6.39
CA VAL A 70 12.17 -12.21 -6.23
C VAL A 70 12.05 -13.71 -6.52
N LEU A 71 10.95 -14.36 -6.10
CA LEU A 71 10.76 -15.80 -6.33
C LEU A 71 10.44 -16.10 -7.80
N GLU A 72 9.67 -15.26 -8.47
CA GLU A 72 9.46 -15.33 -9.93
C GLU A 72 10.78 -15.19 -10.69
N HIS A 73 11.65 -14.26 -10.27
CA HIS A 73 12.98 -14.10 -10.87
C HIS A 73 13.85 -15.34 -10.66
N ALA A 74 13.91 -15.87 -9.43
CA ALA A 74 14.70 -17.06 -9.10
C ALA A 74 14.26 -18.29 -9.91
N TRP A 75 12.94 -18.49 -10.07
CA TRP A 75 12.41 -19.57 -10.90
C TRP A 75 12.81 -19.37 -12.37
N ALA A 76 12.61 -18.17 -12.91
CA ALA A 76 12.82 -17.88 -14.31
C ALA A 76 14.29 -17.97 -14.71
N ASP A 77 15.21 -17.48 -13.88
CA ASP A 77 16.65 -17.59 -14.13
C ASP A 77 17.09 -19.06 -14.14
N THR A 78 16.62 -19.85 -13.19
CA THR A 78 16.90 -21.30 -13.12
C THR A 78 16.33 -22.03 -14.33
N ALA A 79 15.06 -21.81 -14.66
CA ALA A 79 14.38 -22.45 -15.79
C ALA A 79 15.03 -22.04 -17.12
N HIS A 80 15.43 -20.78 -17.26
CA HIS A 80 16.14 -20.27 -18.44
C HIS A 80 17.53 -20.92 -18.57
N LEU A 81 18.28 -21.03 -17.48
CA LEU A 81 19.58 -21.70 -17.47
C LEU A 81 19.46 -23.16 -17.94
N MET A 82 18.45 -23.88 -17.44
CA MET A 82 18.18 -25.28 -17.81
C MET A 82 17.72 -25.43 -19.26
N SER A 83 16.91 -24.48 -19.77
CA SER A 83 16.33 -24.56 -21.11
C SER A 83 17.30 -24.10 -22.19
N TYR A 84 18.03 -23.00 -21.96
CA TYR A 84 18.86 -22.35 -22.97
C TYR A 84 20.28 -22.91 -23.04
N LYS A 85 20.88 -23.28 -21.89
CA LYS A 85 22.23 -23.88 -21.85
C LYS A 85 22.21 -25.42 -21.86
N GLY A 86 21.02 -26.03 -21.97
CA GLY A 86 20.88 -27.46 -22.14
C GLY A 86 21.33 -27.89 -23.54
N ALA A 87 22.06 -28.99 -23.65
CA ALA A 87 22.41 -29.59 -24.95
C ALA A 87 21.21 -30.21 -25.68
N PHE A 88 20.02 -30.22 -25.05
CA PHE A 88 18.80 -30.84 -25.53
C PHE A 88 17.57 -30.12 -24.96
N ARG A 89 16.44 -30.22 -25.67
CA ARG A 89 15.13 -29.77 -25.17
C ARG A 89 14.76 -30.53 -23.91
N ILE A 90 14.27 -29.82 -22.89
CA ILE A 90 13.81 -30.42 -21.64
C ILE A 90 12.66 -31.41 -21.92
N PRO A 91 12.78 -32.68 -21.49
CA PRO A 91 11.68 -33.63 -21.60
C PRO A 91 10.46 -33.24 -20.74
N ASP A 92 9.26 -33.57 -21.21
CA ASP A 92 7.97 -33.20 -20.60
C ASP A 92 7.88 -33.50 -19.09
N LYS A 93 8.49 -34.60 -18.62
CA LYS A 93 8.51 -34.95 -17.19
C LYS A 93 9.19 -33.88 -16.33
N TRP A 94 10.25 -33.26 -16.82
CA TRP A 94 11.01 -32.24 -16.11
C TRP A 94 10.42 -30.85 -16.33
N GLU A 95 9.82 -30.59 -17.50
CA GLU A 95 8.96 -29.40 -17.68
C GLU A 95 7.82 -29.41 -16.65
N ARG A 96 7.19 -30.57 -16.43
CA ARG A 96 6.15 -30.73 -15.41
C ARG A 96 6.65 -30.49 -14.00
N GLU A 97 7.86 -30.96 -13.66
CA GLU A 97 8.46 -30.70 -12.35
C GLU A 97 8.80 -29.21 -12.16
N LEU A 98 9.34 -28.54 -13.18
CA LEU A 98 9.57 -27.09 -13.15
C LEU A 98 8.26 -26.31 -12.91
N ALA A 99 7.17 -26.71 -13.56
CA ALA A 99 5.85 -26.16 -13.30
C ALA A 99 5.38 -26.42 -11.85
N GLY A 100 5.72 -27.58 -11.28
CA GLY A 100 5.48 -27.89 -9.87
C GLY A 100 6.26 -26.96 -8.91
N VAL A 101 7.52 -26.67 -9.21
CA VAL A 101 8.33 -25.70 -8.45
C VAL A 101 7.72 -24.30 -8.56
N ALA A 102 7.26 -23.89 -9.74
CA ALA A 102 6.58 -22.60 -9.92
C ALA A 102 5.36 -22.48 -9.00
N ALA A 103 4.54 -23.54 -8.92
CA ALA A 103 3.36 -23.57 -8.05
C ALA A 103 3.72 -23.38 -6.55
N VAL A 104 4.80 -24.01 -6.09
CA VAL A 104 5.29 -23.85 -4.71
C VAL A 104 5.75 -22.43 -4.45
N LEU A 105 6.49 -21.84 -5.39
CA LEU A 105 6.99 -20.47 -5.26
C LEU A 105 5.85 -19.44 -5.30
N GLU A 106 4.86 -19.63 -6.16
CA GLU A 106 3.65 -18.80 -6.17
C GLU A 106 2.89 -18.86 -4.83
N GLY A 107 2.78 -20.06 -4.25
CA GLY A 107 2.20 -20.25 -2.92
C GLY A 107 3.02 -19.56 -1.80
N ALA A 108 4.34 -19.58 -1.92
CA ALA A 108 5.26 -18.89 -1.00
C ALA A 108 5.13 -17.36 -1.12
N ASP A 109 5.14 -16.80 -2.33
CA ASP A 109 4.91 -15.37 -2.58
C ASP A 109 3.58 -14.90 -1.99
N SER A 110 2.51 -15.67 -2.24
CA SER A 110 1.19 -15.39 -1.66
C SER A 110 1.22 -15.39 -0.12
N SER A 111 2.03 -16.25 0.47
CA SER A 111 2.17 -16.33 1.93
C SER A 111 2.95 -15.14 2.49
N PHE A 112 4.04 -14.73 1.82
CA PHE A 112 4.75 -13.51 2.17
C PHE A 112 3.87 -12.27 2.06
N ALA A 113 3.09 -12.14 0.98
CA ALA A 113 2.15 -11.04 0.81
C ALA A 113 1.11 -10.98 1.95
N ARG A 114 0.55 -12.13 2.36
CA ARG A 114 -0.36 -12.19 3.52
C ARG A 114 0.32 -11.83 4.83
N ILE A 115 1.54 -12.30 5.05
CA ILE A 115 2.33 -11.96 6.24
C ILE A 115 2.62 -10.46 6.28
N GLN A 116 3.06 -9.86 5.17
CA GLN A 116 3.34 -8.43 5.07
C GLN A 116 2.08 -7.60 5.33
N ALA A 117 0.95 -7.93 4.70
CA ALA A 117 -0.33 -7.27 4.96
C ALA A 117 -0.78 -7.45 6.42
N GLY A 118 -0.55 -8.64 7.00
CA GLY A 118 -0.81 -8.93 8.41
C GLY A 118 0.05 -8.08 9.33
N LEU A 119 1.35 -7.96 9.05
CA LEU A 119 2.30 -7.15 9.79
C LEU A 119 2.00 -5.66 9.66
N GLN A 120 1.54 -5.17 8.51
CA GLN A 120 1.10 -3.78 8.34
C GLN A 120 -0.15 -3.48 9.18
N ARG A 121 -1.16 -4.36 9.15
CA ARG A 121 -2.35 -4.24 10.03
C ARG A 121 -1.97 -4.33 11.50
N TYR A 122 -1.06 -5.25 11.83
CA TYR A 122 -0.52 -5.38 13.17
C TYR A 122 0.22 -4.10 13.57
N ALA A 123 1.09 -3.54 12.72
CA ALA A 123 1.80 -2.27 12.87
C ALA A 123 0.89 -1.04 13.02
N ALA A 124 -0.30 -1.02 12.42
CA ALA A 124 -1.29 0.02 12.71
C ALA A 124 -1.81 -0.04 14.16
N SER A 125 -1.65 -1.18 14.82
CA SER A 125 -1.99 -1.39 16.24
C SER A 125 -0.78 -1.19 17.19
N TYR A 126 0.43 -0.88 16.66
CA TYR A 126 1.73 -0.94 17.38
C TYR A 126 2.07 0.23 18.29
N GLY A 127 1.24 1.26 18.43
CA GLY A 127 1.54 2.37 19.33
C GLY A 127 1.95 1.92 20.75
N ALA A 128 1.54 0.71 21.16
CA ALA A 128 1.89 0.11 22.44
C ALA A 128 3.31 -0.48 22.56
N TYR A 129 4.05 -0.73 21.47
CA TYR A 129 5.37 -1.42 21.50
C TYR A 129 6.53 -0.60 20.92
N MET A 130 6.24 0.56 20.35
CA MET A 130 7.25 1.52 19.91
C MET A 130 7.59 2.46 21.07
N THR A 131 8.85 2.89 21.16
CA THR A 131 9.18 4.05 21.99
C THR A 131 8.57 5.31 21.40
N GLU A 132 8.44 6.38 22.20
CA GLU A 132 7.97 7.66 21.67
C GLU A 132 8.84 8.19 20.52
N GLU A 133 10.16 7.96 20.59
CA GLU A 133 11.12 8.32 19.54
C GLU A 133 10.84 7.55 18.25
N GLN A 134 10.69 6.23 18.32
CA GLN A 134 10.39 5.39 17.15
C GLN A 134 9.05 5.76 16.49
N MET A 135 8.04 6.14 17.29
CA MET A 135 6.76 6.60 16.73
C MET A 135 6.89 7.93 15.99
N ARG A 136 7.72 8.85 16.49
CA ARG A 136 7.98 10.14 15.82
C ARG A 136 8.73 9.94 14.50
N ASP A 137 9.79 9.13 14.51
CA ASP A 137 10.55 8.80 13.30
C ASP A 137 9.67 8.13 12.23
N GLU A 138 8.79 7.19 12.65
CA GLU A 138 7.86 6.54 11.73
C GLU A 138 6.83 7.52 11.17
N ILE A 139 6.32 8.46 11.98
CA ILE A 139 5.42 9.50 11.48
C ILE A 139 6.13 10.34 10.42
N ASP A 140 7.35 10.80 10.68
CA ASP A 140 8.11 11.63 9.73
C ASP A 140 8.33 10.89 8.40
N ASN A 141 8.70 9.61 8.46
CA ASN A 141 8.84 8.77 7.27
C ASN A 141 7.52 8.62 6.50
N LEU A 142 6.40 8.38 7.20
CA LEU A 142 5.09 8.22 6.58
C LEU A 142 4.57 9.52 5.98
N GLU A 143 4.87 10.67 6.58
CA GLU A 143 4.52 11.99 6.05
C GLU A 143 5.23 12.24 4.72
N ILE A 144 6.53 11.91 4.61
CA ILE A 144 7.27 11.99 3.33
C ILE A 144 6.60 11.13 2.25
N ILE A 145 6.18 9.92 2.58
CA ILE A 145 5.51 9.03 1.61
C ILE A 145 4.14 9.63 1.21
N LEU A 146 3.37 10.13 2.18
CA LEU A 146 2.06 10.74 1.93
C LEU A 146 2.16 12.00 1.07
N GLU A 147 3.26 12.76 1.13
CA GLU A 147 3.48 13.90 0.23
C GLU A 147 3.58 13.49 -1.24
N HIS A 148 4.12 12.30 -1.51
CA HIS A 148 4.27 11.77 -2.87
C HIS A 148 3.05 10.95 -3.33
N ASP A 149 2.22 10.49 -2.38
CA ASP A 149 0.95 9.79 -2.62
C ASP A 149 -0.21 10.44 -1.82
N PRO A 150 -0.63 11.67 -2.17
CA PRO A 150 -1.58 12.45 -1.37
C PRO A 150 -3.02 11.90 -1.39
N GLY A 151 -3.30 10.86 -2.18
CA GLY A 151 -4.58 10.16 -2.17
C GLY A 151 -4.66 9.05 -1.12
N ASN A 152 -3.57 8.77 -0.41
CA ASN A 152 -3.44 7.57 0.41
C ASN A 152 -4.05 7.73 1.81
N ALA A 153 -5.36 7.51 1.90
CA ALA A 153 -6.10 7.56 3.15
C ALA A 153 -5.64 6.54 4.20
N GLU A 154 -5.08 5.40 3.77
CA GLU A 154 -4.55 4.37 4.68
C GLU A 154 -3.27 4.86 5.40
N LEU A 155 -2.36 5.49 4.67
CA LEU A 155 -1.17 6.12 5.27
C LEU A 155 -1.56 7.26 6.21
N ALA A 156 -2.53 8.10 5.82
CA ALA A 156 -3.05 9.16 6.67
C ALA A 156 -3.64 8.61 7.99
N ALA A 157 -4.43 7.53 7.91
CA ALA A 157 -4.98 6.84 9.08
C ALA A 157 -3.88 6.33 10.01
N ARG A 158 -2.79 5.78 9.44
CA ARG A 158 -1.65 5.27 10.20
C ARG A 158 -0.91 6.38 10.94
N ILE A 159 -0.64 7.51 10.28
CA ILE A 159 -0.04 8.70 10.92
C ILE A 159 -0.93 9.20 12.06
N GLY A 160 -2.24 9.35 11.80
CA GLY A 160 -3.20 9.78 12.82
C GLY A 160 -3.23 8.86 14.04
N LYS A 161 -3.15 7.54 13.84
CA LYS A 161 -3.12 6.55 14.93
C LYS A 161 -1.86 6.67 15.79
N LEU A 162 -0.70 6.85 15.18
CA LEU A 162 0.56 7.06 15.90
C LEU A 162 0.52 8.36 16.70
N ALA A 163 0.02 9.45 16.09
CA ALA A 163 -0.16 10.73 16.77
C ALA A 163 -1.11 10.63 17.99
N ILE A 164 -2.26 9.95 17.84
CA ILE A 164 -3.18 9.61 18.94
C ILE A 164 -2.47 8.85 20.06
N THR A 165 -1.62 7.89 19.72
CA THR A 165 -0.89 7.08 20.71
C THR A 165 0.13 7.93 21.48
N LEU A 166 0.79 8.88 20.80
CA LEU A 166 1.66 9.88 21.41
C LEU A 166 0.90 10.96 22.21
N GLY A 167 -0.44 10.96 22.17
CA GLY A 167 -1.27 12.01 22.77
C GLY A 167 -1.26 13.33 21.98
N ASP A 168 -0.72 13.35 20.76
CA ASP A 168 -0.73 14.49 19.86
C ASP A 168 -2.05 14.55 19.08
N TRP A 169 -3.11 14.92 19.79
CA TRP A 169 -4.46 14.98 19.23
C TRP A 169 -4.58 15.98 18.09
N GLN A 170 -3.86 17.10 18.17
CA GLN A 170 -3.93 18.16 17.15
C GLN A 170 -3.34 17.67 15.82
N LYS A 171 -2.14 17.06 15.84
CA LYS A 171 -1.54 16.49 14.62
C LYS A 171 -2.43 15.42 14.00
N ALA A 172 -3.04 14.57 14.82
CA ALA A 172 -4.00 13.58 14.33
C ALA A 172 -5.18 14.24 13.60
N ILE A 173 -5.77 15.30 14.16
CA ILE A 173 -6.86 16.05 13.52
C ILE A 173 -6.41 16.71 12.22
N ASP A 174 -5.24 17.37 12.23
CA ASP A 174 -4.71 18.10 11.07
C ASP A 174 -4.43 17.19 9.87
N VAL A 175 -3.94 15.97 10.13
CA VAL A 175 -3.70 14.97 9.08
C VAL A 175 -5.02 14.36 8.61
N LEU A 176 -5.86 13.86 9.53
CA LEU A 176 -7.04 13.07 9.20
C LEU A 176 -8.20 13.89 8.60
N SER A 177 -8.33 15.17 8.99
CA SER A 177 -9.39 16.05 8.49
C SER A 177 -9.38 16.23 6.96
N LYS A 178 -8.22 16.06 6.33
CA LYS A 178 -8.05 16.13 4.87
C LYS A 178 -8.65 14.94 4.13
N TYR A 179 -8.96 13.85 4.84
CA TYR A 179 -9.36 12.57 4.27
C TYR A 179 -10.76 12.11 4.73
N VAL A 180 -11.57 13.02 5.29
CA VAL A 180 -12.94 12.71 5.76
C VAL A 180 -13.78 12.07 4.66
N ASP A 181 -13.63 12.55 3.42
CA ASP A 181 -14.40 12.09 2.26
C ASP A 181 -13.77 10.87 1.54
N SER A 182 -12.72 10.26 2.11
CA SER A 182 -12.01 9.13 1.48
C SER A 182 -12.76 7.80 1.49
N GLU A 183 -13.93 7.75 2.13
CA GLU A 183 -14.69 6.52 2.46
C GLU A 183 -13.90 5.49 3.29
N TYR A 184 -12.66 5.79 3.67
CA TYR A 184 -11.81 4.90 4.45
C TYR A 184 -12.14 5.04 5.93
N GLN A 185 -12.93 4.07 6.41
CA GLN A 185 -13.53 4.10 7.74
C GLN A 185 -12.54 4.37 8.90
N PRO A 186 -11.30 3.84 8.92
CA PRO A 186 -10.34 4.16 9.97
C PRO A 186 -10.05 5.66 10.11
N VAL A 187 -10.11 6.44 9.03
CA VAL A 187 -9.95 7.90 9.12
C VAL A 187 -11.01 8.50 10.03
N LEU A 188 -12.29 8.18 9.80
CA LEU A 188 -13.40 8.71 10.59
C LEU A 188 -13.33 8.26 12.05
N ARG A 189 -12.95 7.00 12.29
CA ARG A 189 -12.78 6.48 13.65
C ARG A 189 -11.70 7.25 14.40
N GLU A 190 -10.48 7.31 13.87
CA GLU A 190 -9.36 7.95 14.55
C GLU A 190 -9.58 9.46 14.69
N LEU A 191 -10.15 10.13 13.69
CA LEU A 191 -10.49 11.56 13.75
C LEU A 191 -11.51 11.84 14.84
N GLY A 192 -12.56 11.01 14.91
CA GLY A 192 -13.58 11.09 15.94
C GLY A 192 -13.00 10.93 17.35
N ILE A 193 -12.10 9.95 17.55
CA ILE A 193 -11.37 9.76 18.81
C ILE A 193 -10.55 11.01 19.15
N ALA A 194 -9.73 11.52 18.23
CA ALA A 194 -8.85 12.65 18.47
C ALA A 194 -9.62 13.92 18.85
N MET A 195 -10.70 14.24 18.12
CA MET A 195 -11.55 15.40 18.42
C MET A 195 -12.22 15.27 19.79
N CYS A 196 -12.81 14.11 20.12
CA CYS A 196 -13.45 13.91 21.41
C CYS A 196 -12.44 13.96 22.57
N LYS A 197 -11.21 13.48 22.36
CA LYS A 197 -10.14 13.53 23.38
C LYS A 197 -9.63 14.94 23.61
N LEU A 198 -9.39 15.69 22.53
CA LEU A 198 -8.91 17.07 22.60
C LEU A 198 -9.92 17.98 23.33
N HIS A 199 -11.21 17.81 23.05
CA HIS A 199 -12.28 18.63 23.62
C HIS A 199 -12.96 18.00 24.85
N LYS A 200 -12.38 16.94 25.44
CA LYS A 200 -13.01 16.19 26.55
C LYS A 200 -13.40 17.06 27.75
N ALA A 201 -12.65 18.13 28.03
CA ALA A 201 -12.92 19.03 29.14
C ALA A 201 -14.19 19.88 28.94
N ASN A 202 -14.70 19.99 27.71
CA ASN A 202 -15.89 20.78 27.40
C ASN A 202 -16.73 20.06 26.30
N PRO A 203 -17.54 19.05 26.68
CA PRO A 203 -18.27 18.21 25.72
C PRO A 203 -19.34 18.94 24.89
N ASP A 204 -19.72 20.16 25.29
CA ASP A 204 -20.71 20.96 24.58
C ASP A 204 -20.20 21.69 23.34
N THR A 205 -18.89 21.63 23.09
CA THR A 205 -18.33 22.33 21.94
C THR A 205 -18.78 21.69 20.61
N PRO A 206 -18.93 22.48 19.53
CA PRO A 206 -19.23 21.96 18.21
C PRO A 206 -18.23 20.89 17.75
N GLU A 207 -16.95 21.06 18.11
CA GLU A 207 -15.87 20.16 17.75
C GLU A 207 -16.02 18.80 18.44
N TYR A 208 -16.39 18.76 19.72
CA TYR A 208 -16.65 17.51 20.43
C TYR A 208 -17.81 16.75 19.79
N ARG A 209 -18.93 17.45 19.54
CA ARG A 209 -20.11 16.86 18.88
C ARG A 209 -19.81 16.40 17.45
N GLN A 210 -18.93 17.11 16.74
CA GLN A 210 -18.48 16.68 15.41
C GLN A 210 -17.65 15.40 15.50
N GLY A 211 -16.79 15.27 16.51
CA GLY A 211 -16.08 14.02 16.81
C GLY A 211 -17.03 12.84 17.03
N GLN A 212 -18.11 13.05 17.79
CA GLN A 212 -19.14 12.02 18.00
C GLN A 212 -19.83 11.61 16.70
N LYS A 213 -20.14 12.57 15.81
CA LYS A 213 -20.72 12.27 14.49
C LYS A 213 -19.79 11.42 13.62
N TYR A 214 -18.47 11.67 13.66
CA TYR A 214 -17.52 10.83 12.94
C TYR A 214 -17.45 9.41 13.50
N LEU A 215 -17.50 9.25 14.82
CA LEU A 215 -17.59 7.94 15.45
C LEU A 215 -18.90 7.21 15.12
N GLU A 216 -20.02 7.94 15.08
CA GLU A 216 -21.32 7.40 14.68
C GLU A 216 -21.29 6.92 13.23
N ALA A 217 -20.80 7.75 12.30
CA ALA A 217 -20.64 7.37 10.90
C ALA A 217 -19.74 6.12 10.74
N ALA A 218 -18.62 6.06 11.48
CA ALA A 218 -17.72 4.91 11.51
C ALA A 218 -18.37 3.63 12.08
N SER A 219 -19.39 3.77 12.93
CA SER A 219 -20.11 2.67 13.58
C SER A 219 -21.26 2.10 12.73
N MET A 220 -21.73 2.83 11.73
CA MET A 220 -22.88 2.43 10.90
C MET A 220 -22.49 1.36 9.86
N PRO A 221 -23.49 0.62 9.32
CA PRO A 221 -23.27 -0.28 8.18
C PRO A 221 -22.70 0.48 6.97
N PRO A 222 -21.82 -0.14 6.15
CA PRO A 222 -21.48 -1.57 6.16
C PRO A 222 -20.39 -1.97 7.17
N ASN A 223 -19.68 -1.01 7.77
CA ASN A 223 -18.42 -1.28 8.46
C ASN A 223 -18.59 -1.82 9.89
N ARG A 224 -19.58 -1.32 10.65
CA ARG A 224 -19.88 -1.77 12.03
C ARG A 224 -18.63 -1.87 12.93
N ASP A 225 -17.79 -0.85 12.88
CA ASP A 225 -16.51 -0.89 13.57
C ASP A 225 -16.70 -0.93 15.10
N SER A 226 -16.19 -2.01 15.72
CA SER A 226 -16.32 -2.24 17.15
C SER A 226 -15.57 -1.21 18.01
N ASP A 227 -14.43 -0.72 17.55
CA ASP A 227 -13.61 0.27 18.26
C ASP A 227 -14.27 1.66 18.19
N ALA A 228 -14.89 1.98 17.05
CA ALA A 228 -15.71 3.18 16.91
C ALA A 228 -16.93 3.15 17.83
N ILE A 229 -17.64 2.01 17.90
CA ILE A 229 -18.78 1.81 18.80
C ILE A 229 -18.35 1.96 20.26
N ALA A 230 -17.26 1.30 20.65
CA ALA A 230 -16.74 1.37 22.02
C ALA A 230 -16.30 2.79 22.40
N SER A 231 -15.63 3.49 21.48
CA SER A 231 -15.21 4.87 21.67
C SER A 231 -16.39 5.81 21.78
N LEU A 232 -17.40 5.68 20.89
CA LEU A 232 -18.63 6.47 20.91
C LEU A 232 -19.37 6.29 22.23
N ALA A 233 -19.58 5.05 22.68
CA ALA A 233 -20.20 4.77 23.97
C ALA A 233 -19.44 5.45 25.12
N GLY A 234 -18.10 5.46 25.04
CA GLY A 234 -17.24 6.16 26.01
C GLY A 234 -17.44 7.68 26.03
N THR A 235 -17.86 8.31 24.93
CA THR A 235 -18.15 9.77 24.89
C THR A 235 -19.42 10.15 25.62
N TRP A 236 -20.38 9.22 25.76
CA TRP A 236 -21.65 9.45 26.45
C TRP A 236 -21.61 9.12 27.94
N LYS A 237 -20.52 8.52 28.42
CA LYS A 237 -20.38 8.08 29.81
C LYS A 237 -20.35 9.29 30.77
N GLY A 238 -21.31 9.34 31.70
CA GLY A 238 -21.43 10.40 32.72
C GLY A 238 -22.34 11.56 32.32
N ILE A 239 -22.96 11.52 31.13
CA ILE A 239 -23.95 12.53 30.69
C ILE A 239 -25.35 12.25 31.30
N ASP A 240 -25.65 11.00 31.66
CA ASP A 240 -26.90 10.60 32.33
C ASP A 240 -26.80 10.58 33.86
N ASP A 241 -25.65 10.96 34.44
CA ASP A 241 -25.39 10.93 35.89
C ASP A 241 -25.72 12.27 36.61
N ASP A 242 -26.18 13.29 35.87
CA ASP A 242 -26.68 14.60 36.33
C ASP A 242 -28.19 14.77 36.07
#